data_AF-C6RB18-F1
#
_entry.id   AF-C6RB18-F1
#
_cell.length_a   1.000
_cell.length_b   1.000
_cell.length_c   1.000
_cell.angle_alpha   90.00
_cell.angle_beta   90.00
_cell.angle_gamma   90.00
#
_symmetry.space_group_name_H-M   'P 1'
#
loop_
_entity.id
_entity.type
_entity.pdbx_description
1 polymer ?
#
loop_
_entity_poly.entity_id
_entity_poly.type
_entity_poly.pdbx_seq_one_letter_code
_entity_poly.pdbx_strand_id
1 'polypeptide(L)'
;MSVRWNFSDLLVGEDATGTLVSTDEHDPDTRARLASGEPVIRAESLADPIMQARQTMATARRIGEWEREQTHTSLLPYLEEESAEFAAAVRSREPESEMLKELGDIFLQVLFHAEISTFSLDDVAQSFLTKMRARAPYLFDGTTEIVDVDTQERLWREGKGM
;
A
#
# COMPACT_ATOMS: atom_id res chain seq x y z
N MET A 1 16.47 -16.97 -5.82
CA MET A 1 15.06 -16.81 -6.24
C MET A 1 15.09 -16.32 -7.69
N SER A 2 14.52 -17.06 -8.64
CA SER A 2 14.49 -16.65 -10.06
C SER A 2 13.13 -16.07 -10.40
N VAL A 3 13.07 -14.84 -10.87
CA VAL A 3 11.85 -14.26 -11.44
C VAL A 3 11.82 -14.65 -12.92
N ARG A 4 10.69 -15.21 -13.37
CA ARG A 4 10.45 -15.44 -14.80
C ARG A 4 9.60 -14.31 -15.32
N TRP A 5 10.09 -13.64 -16.35
CA TRP A 5 9.38 -12.58 -17.05
C TRP A 5 8.78 -13.13 -18.33
N ASN A 6 7.51 -12.80 -18.59
CA ASN A 6 6.86 -13.12 -19.85
C ASN A 6 6.60 -11.81 -20.60
N PHE A 7 7.32 -11.62 -21.71
CA PHE A 7 7.21 -10.45 -22.58
C PHE A 7 6.59 -10.78 -23.94
N SER A 8 6.04 -11.99 -24.12
CA SER A 8 5.64 -12.52 -25.43
C SER A 8 4.62 -11.64 -26.16
N ASP A 9 3.74 -10.95 -25.42
CA ASP A 9 2.73 -10.06 -26.01
C ASP A 9 3.21 -8.59 -26.08
N LEU A 10 4.38 -8.29 -25.53
CA LEU A 10 4.92 -6.93 -25.35
C LEU A 10 6.11 -6.62 -26.27
N LEU A 11 6.89 -7.64 -26.65
CA LEU A 11 8.06 -7.50 -27.51
C LEU A 11 7.85 -8.32 -28.79
N VAL A 12 7.88 -7.65 -29.95
CA VAL A 12 7.67 -8.28 -31.26
C VAL A 12 8.80 -7.85 -32.20
N GLY A 13 9.50 -8.81 -32.82
CA GLY A 13 10.59 -8.55 -33.79
C GLY A 13 12.01 -8.81 -33.26
N GLU A 14 13.03 -8.44 -34.05
CA GLU A 14 14.45 -8.49 -33.66
C GLU A 14 14.91 -7.09 -33.23
N ASP A 15 15.57 -6.99 -32.06
CA ASP A 15 16.15 -5.76 -31.53
C ASP A 15 17.68 -5.91 -31.47
N ALA A 16 18.39 -5.18 -32.33
CA ALA A 16 19.85 -5.23 -32.43
C ALA A 16 20.59 -4.54 -31.27
N THR A 17 19.89 -3.68 -30.51
CA THR A 17 20.43 -2.93 -29.36
C THR A 17 20.06 -3.55 -28.01
N GLY A 18 19.15 -4.52 -28.03
CA GLY A 18 18.67 -5.26 -26.86
C GLY A 18 17.69 -4.47 -26.01
N THR A 19 16.79 -5.21 -25.35
CA THR A 19 15.79 -4.67 -24.44
C THR A 19 16.38 -4.47 -23.04
N LEU A 20 16.33 -3.25 -22.51
CA LEU A 20 16.65 -2.97 -21.12
C LEU A 20 15.40 -3.16 -20.25
N VAL A 21 15.51 -4.06 -19.26
CA VAL A 21 14.52 -4.20 -18.19
C VAL A 21 15.13 -3.61 -16.93
N SER A 22 14.56 -2.53 -16.43
CA SER A 22 15.02 -1.88 -15.20
C SER A 22 13.86 -1.71 -14.22
N THR A 23 14.17 -1.85 -12.93
CA THR A 23 13.28 -1.49 -11.82
C THR A 23 13.70 -0.18 -11.16
N ASP A 24 14.76 0.47 -11.66
CA ASP A 24 15.28 1.74 -11.18
C ASP A 24 15.31 2.74 -12.34
N GLU A 25 14.38 3.69 -12.33
CA GLU A 25 14.33 4.75 -13.35
C GLU A 25 15.46 5.78 -13.23
N HIS A 26 16.19 5.77 -12.11
CA HIS A 26 17.32 6.68 -11.86
C HIS A 26 18.67 6.08 -12.27
N ASP A 27 18.72 4.79 -12.56
CA ASP A 27 19.89 4.12 -13.11
C ASP A 27 20.41 4.87 -14.35
N PRO A 28 21.73 5.14 -14.48
CA PRO A 28 22.28 5.94 -15.57
C PRO A 28 21.93 5.42 -16.97
N ASP A 29 21.94 4.11 -17.18
CA ASP A 29 21.63 3.50 -18.48
C ASP A 29 20.14 3.63 -18.79
N THR A 30 19.30 3.43 -17.77
CA THR A 30 17.85 3.64 -17.86
C THR A 30 17.53 5.10 -18.21
N ARG A 31 18.15 6.05 -17.53
CA ARG A 31 17.98 7.49 -17.81
C ARG A 31 18.45 7.88 -19.21
N ALA A 32 19.56 7.32 -19.67
CA ALA A 32 20.10 7.61 -20.99
C ALA A 32 19.15 7.14 -22.11
N ARG A 33 18.59 5.92 -21.97
CA ARG A 33 17.61 5.38 -22.93
C ARG A 33 16.24 6.09 -22.88
N LEU A 34 15.81 6.54 -21.70
CA LEU A 34 14.62 7.39 -21.59
C LEU A 34 14.83 8.75 -22.29
N ALA A 35 15.99 9.36 -22.11
CA ALA A 35 16.32 10.64 -22.71
C ALA A 35 16.51 10.58 -24.24
N SER A 36 16.89 9.43 -24.79
CA SER A 36 16.96 9.21 -26.24
C SER A 36 15.58 9.02 -26.90
N GLY A 37 14.51 8.91 -26.10
CA GLY A 37 13.15 8.74 -26.58
C GLY A 37 12.82 7.31 -27.03
N GLU A 38 13.55 6.31 -26.52
CA GLU A 38 13.24 4.90 -26.79
C GLU A 38 11.81 4.55 -26.33
N PRO A 39 11.10 3.65 -27.04
CA PRO A 39 9.79 3.17 -26.62
C PRO A 39 9.83 2.56 -25.21
N VAL A 40 8.96 3.04 -24.33
CA VAL A 40 8.90 2.60 -22.92
C VAL A 40 7.63 1.80 -22.69
N ILE A 41 7.80 0.56 -22.21
CA ILE A 41 6.71 -0.26 -21.70
C ILE A 41 6.79 -0.20 -20.17
N ARG A 42 5.82 0.47 -19.55
CA ARG A 42 5.69 0.50 -18.08
C ARG A 42 4.81 -0.64 -17.63
N ALA A 43 5.24 -1.35 -16.59
CA ALA A 43 4.35 -2.29 -15.92
C ALA A 43 3.15 -1.53 -15.35
N GLU A 44 1.93 -2.03 -15.60
CA GLU A 44 0.70 -1.41 -15.09
C GLU A 44 0.71 -1.30 -13.55
N SER A 45 1.41 -2.22 -12.87
CA SER A 45 1.62 -2.17 -11.43
C SER A 45 2.38 -0.92 -10.94
N LEU A 46 3.08 -0.20 -11.81
CA LEU A 46 3.66 1.11 -11.46
C LEU A 46 2.59 2.21 -11.34
N ALA A 47 1.41 2.02 -11.93
CA ALA A 47 0.28 2.93 -11.77
C ALA A 47 -0.55 2.64 -10.49
N ASP A 48 -0.19 1.58 -9.74
CA ASP A 48 -0.88 1.23 -8.49
C ASP A 48 -0.59 2.29 -7.39
N PRO A 49 -1.62 3.01 -6.91
CA PRO A 49 -1.43 4.06 -5.91
C PRO A 49 -0.85 3.56 -4.58
N ILE A 50 -1.11 2.31 -4.18
CA ILE A 50 -0.56 1.73 -2.94
C ILE A 50 0.93 1.48 -3.10
N MET A 51 1.34 0.93 -4.25
CA MET A 51 2.77 0.76 -4.56
C MET A 51 3.50 2.10 -4.62
N GLN A 52 2.89 3.12 -5.26
CA GLN A 52 3.45 4.47 -5.30
C GLN A 52 3.57 5.10 -3.91
N ALA A 53 2.56 4.94 -3.05
CA ALA A 53 2.61 5.45 -1.68
C ALA A 53 3.73 4.80 -0.86
N ARG A 54 3.90 3.47 -0.97
CA ARG A 54 5.00 2.75 -0.32
C ARG A 54 6.37 3.25 -0.80
N GLN A 55 6.55 3.40 -2.11
CA GLN A 55 7.80 3.88 -2.69
C GLN A 55 8.10 5.35 -2.30
N THR A 56 7.06 6.17 -2.23
CA THR A 56 7.16 7.56 -1.79
C THR A 56 7.63 7.64 -0.35
N MET A 57 7.05 6.83 0.55
CA MET A 57 7.47 6.78 1.96
C MET A 57 8.93 6.31 2.12
N ALA A 58 9.31 5.24 1.42
CA ALA A 58 10.70 4.76 1.43
C ALA A 58 11.68 5.83 0.91
N THR A 59 11.27 6.59 -0.12
CA THR A 59 12.05 7.70 -0.65
C THR A 59 12.15 8.84 0.35
N ALA A 60 11.04 9.24 0.98
CA ALA A 60 11.00 10.28 2.00
C ALA A 60 11.93 9.95 3.17
N ARG A 61 11.92 8.71 3.66
CA ARG A 61 12.86 8.21 4.68
C ARG A 61 14.31 8.16 4.21
N ARG A 62 14.56 7.98 2.93
CA ARG A 62 15.93 7.96 2.38
C ARG A 62 16.53 9.36 2.31
N ILE A 63 15.74 10.37 1.95
CA ILE A 63 16.26 11.71 1.60
C ILE A 63 15.85 12.83 2.57
N GLY A 64 14.82 12.64 3.37
CA GLY A 64 14.26 13.64 4.29
C GLY A 64 14.85 13.54 5.70
N GLU A 65 15.28 14.68 6.25
CA GLU A 65 15.86 14.74 7.61
C GLU A 65 14.79 14.48 8.67
N TRP A 66 13.64 15.14 8.56
CA TRP A 66 12.54 14.99 9.51
C TRP A 66 11.99 13.55 9.54
N GLU A 67 11.77 12.95 8.37
CA GLU A 67 11.29 11.58 8.23
C GLU A 67 12.25 10.59 8.87
N ARG A 68 13.56 10.82 8.74
CA ARG A 68 14.61 9.97 9.34
C ARG A 68 14.62 10.02 10.85
N GLU A 69 14.25 11.15 11.45
CA GLU A 69 14.19 11.33 12.89
C GLU A 69 12.95 10.69 13.55
N GLN A 70 11.93 10.33 12.76
CA GLN A 70 10.71 9.77 13.30
C GLN A 70 10.90 8.40 13.95
N THR A 71 10.19 8.22 15.07
CA THR A 71 10.07 6.99 15.85
C THR A 71 8.59 6.69 16.06
N HIS A 72 8.25 5.46 16.46
CA HIS A 72 6.85 5.14 16.79
C HIS A 72 6.25 6.10 17.81
N THR A 73 7.02 6.49 18.83
CA THR A 73 6.55 7.38 19.88
C THR A 73 6.37 8.82 19.40
N SER A 74 7.27 9.33 18.56
CA SER A 74 7.16 10.71 18.04
C SER A 74 5.99 10.87 17.08
N LEU A 75 5.53 9.78 16.46
CA LEU A 75 4.42 9.77 15.52
C LEU A 75 3.03 9.67 16.19
N LEU A 76 2.94 9.19 17.45
CA LEU A 76 1.66 9.01 18.13
C LEU A 76 0.79 10.28 18.19
N PRO A 77 1.31 11.48 18.49
CA PRO A 77 0.49 12.68 18.53
C PRO A 77 -0.18 12.98 17.19
N TYR A 78 0.53 12.78 16.08
CA TYR A 78 -0.03 12.95 14.73
C TYR A 78 -1.13 11.92 14.48
N LEU A 79 -0.89 10.63 14.76
CA LEU A 79 -1.94 9.61 14.58
C LEU A 79 -3.19 9.89 15.42
N GLU A 80 -3.03 10.38 16.65
CA GLU A 80 -4.14 10.79 17.51
C GLU A 80 -4.90 11.99 16.94
N GLU A 81 -4.18 13.00 16.44
CA GLU A 81 -4.74 14.18 15.78
C GLU A 81 -5.54 13.80 14.54
N GLU A 82 -4.94 13.10 13.57
CA GLU A 82 -5.62 12.72 12.31
C GLU A 82 -6.85 11.83 12.57
N SER A 83 -6.76 10.94 13.56
CA SER A 83 -7.91 10.11 13.99
C SER A 83 -9.04 10.96 14.57
N ALA A 84 -8.69 12.00 15.32
CA ALA A 84 -9.66 12.94 15.89
C ALA A 84 -10.28 13.84 14.82
N GLU A 85 -9.49 14.30 13.84
CA GLU A 85 -9.96 15.10 12.71
C GLU A 85 -10.94 14.30 11.84
N PHE A 86 -10.61 13.05 11.49
CA PHE A 86 -11.54 12.17 10.78
C PHE A 86 -12.86 12.00 11.56
N ALA A 87 -12.78 11.74 12.87
CA ALA A 87 -13.96 11.61 13.70
C ALA A 87 -14.78 12.91 13.78
N ALA A 88 -14.11 14.07 13.77
CA ALA A 88 -14.76 15.38 13.74
C ALA A 88 -15.48 15.62 12.41
N ALA A 89 -14.83 15.35 11.28
CA ALA A 89 -15.41 15.47 9.94
C ALA A 89 -16.71 14.64 9.81
N VAL A 90 -16.69 13.40 10.29
CA VAL A 90 -17.88 12.52 10.32
C VAL A 90 -18.99 13.09 11.20
N ARG A 91 -18.67 13.56 12.42
CA ARG A 91 -19.67 14.06 13.37
C ARG A 91 -20.31 15.38 12.92
N SER A 92 -19.50 16.24 12.31
CA SER A 92 -19.93 17.55 11.79
C SER A 92 -20.62 17.44 10.44
N ARG A 93 -20.64 16.25 9.82
CA ARG A 93 -21.20 16.00 8.47
C ARG A 93 -20.52 16.87 7.41
N GLU A 94 -19.20 16.98 7.52
CA GLU A 94 -18.38 17.61 6.50
C GLU A 94 -18.49 16.83 5.17
N PRO A 95 -18.15 17.46 4.03
CA PRO A 95 -18.08 16.77 2.75
C PRO A 95 -17.19 15.52 2.81
N GLU A 96 -17.53 14.49 2.03
CA GLU A 96 -16.74 13.25 1.97
C GLU A 96 -15.28 13.49 1.53
N SER A 97 -14.99 14.61 0.86
CA SER A 97 -13.61 15.01 0.54
C SER A 97 -12.74 15.25 1.77
N GLU A 98 -13.31 15.81 2.85
CA GLU A 98 -12.60 16.01 4.11
C GLU A 98 -12.35 14.66 4.79
N MET A 99 -13.35 13.78 4.80
CA MET A 99 -13.17 12.41 5.30
C MET A 99 -12.08 11.64 4.52
N LEU A 100 -12.03 11.80 3.20
CA LEU A 100 -11.02 11.20 2.34
C LEU A 100 -9.62 11.74 2.65
N LYS A 101 -9.50 13.06 2.86
CA LYS A 101 -8.25 13.70 3.27
C LYS A 101 -7.73 13.10 4.58
N GLU A 102 -8.55 13.07 5.63
CA GLU A 102 -8.09 12.58 6.93
C GLU A 102 -7.82 11.06 6.92
N LEU A 103 -8.54 10.27 6.12
CA LEU A 103 -8.17 8.86 5.90
C LEU A 103 -6.82 8.72 5.18
N GLY A 104 -6.47 9.65 4.30
CA GLY A 104 -5.15 9.75 3.68
C GLY A 104 -4.07 10.04 4.70
N ASP A 105 -4.31 10.96 5.63
CA ASP A 105 -3.37 11.32 6.69
C ASP A 105 -3.22 10.19 7.73
N ILE A 106 -4.29 9.47 8.06
CA ILE A 106 -4.22 8.21 8.83
C ILE A 106 -3.40 7.15 8.08
N PHE A 107 -3.59 7.01 6.77
CA PHE A 107 -2.82 6.07 5.96
C PHE A 107 -1.32 6.43 5.91
N LEU A 108 -0.99 7.73 5.88
CA LEU A 108 0.38 8.23 6.02
C LEU A 108 1.02 7.73 7.33
N GLN A 109 0.29 7.75 8.44
CA GLN A 109 0.79 7.22 9.71
C GLN A 109 1.03 5.70 9.64
N VAL A 110 0.11 4.93 9.04
CA VAL A 110 0.30 3.48 8.84
C VAL A 110 1.59 3.20 8.04
N LEU A 111 1.83 3.97 6.97
CA LEU A 111 3.05 3.86 6.17
C LEU A 111 4.31 4.19 6.97
N PHE A 112 4.31 5.26 7.76
CA PHE A 112 5.45 5.59 8.62
C PHE A 112 5.75 4.48 9.62
N HIS A 113 4.73 3.98 10.32
CA HIS A 113 4.90 2.91 11.29
C HIS A 113 5.42 1.63 10.62
N ALA A 114 4.97 1.29 9.41
CA ALA A 114 5.52 0.16 8.65
C ALA A 114 6.99 0.40 8.25
N GLU A 115 7.32 1.57 7.70
CA GLU A 115 8.67 1.87 7.18
C GLU A 115 9.75 1.90 8.27
N ILE A 116 9.39 2.25 9.51
CA ILE A 116 10.33 2.26 10.65
C ILE A 116 10.32 0.96 11.48
N SER A 117 9.49 -0.01 11.09
CA SER A 117 9.36 -1.30 11.77
C SER A 117 10.24 -2.38 11.17
N THR A 118 10.26 -3.55 11.83
CA THR A 118 10.77 -4.79 11.24
C THR A 118 9.77 -5.48 10.32
N PHE A 119 8.51 -5.04 10.33
CA PHE A 119 7.43 -5.50 9.46
C PHE A 119 7.13 -4.45 8.37
N SER A 120 6.56 -4.90 7.26
CA SER A 120 6.19 -4.07 6.11
C SER A 120 4.68 -3.76 6.08
N LEU A 121 4.26 -2.89 5.15
CA LEU A 121 2.83 -2.67 4.88
C LEU A 121 2.13 -3.97 4.46
N ASP A 122 2.82 -4.84 3.73
CA ASP A 122 2.28 -6.13 3.29
C ASP A 122 2.01 -7.03 4.50
N ASP A 123 2.86 -6.98 5.53
CA ASP A 123 2.65 -7.70 6.80
C ASP A 123 1.46 -7.14 7.59
N VAL A 124 1.22 -5.83 7.56
CA VAL A 124 0.01 -5.20 8.15
C VAL A 124 -1.25 -5.70 7.44
N ALA A 125 -1.24 -5.72 6.11
CA ALA A 125 -2.34 -6.26 5.31
C ALA A 125 -2.56 -7.76 5.57
N GLN A 126 -1.48 -8.54 5.66
CA GLN A 126 -1.56 -9.97 5.97
C GLN A 126 -2.10 -10.23 7.38
N SER A 127 -1.74 -9.39 8.36
CA SER A 127 -2.29 -9.43 9.72
C SER A 127 -3.80 -9.16 9.72
N PHE A 128 -4.26 -8.16 8.95
CA PHE A 128 -5.69 -7.91 8.73
C PHE A 128 -6.39 -9.13 8.10
N LEU A 129 -5.85 -9.68 7.01
CA LEU A 129 -6.46 -10.84 6.33
C LEU A 129 -6.53 -12.06 7.24
N THR A 130 -5.49 -12.32 8.03
CA THR A 130 -5.47 -13.42 9.01
C THR A 130 -6.58 -13.25 10.04
N LYS A 131 -6.75 -12.04 10.57
CA LYS A 131 -7.84 -11.69 11.49
C LYS A 131 -9.22 -11.87 10.86
N MET A 132 -9.40 -11.44 9.61
CA MET A 132 -10.67 -11.56 8.90
C MET A 132 -11.00 -13.02 8.58
N ARG A 133 -10.03 -13.84 8.18
CA ARG A 133 -10.25 -15.29 7.98
C ARG A 133 -10.70 -15.99 9.27
N ALA A 134 -10.20 -15.56 10.43
CA ALA A 134 -10.59 -16.11 11.72
C ALA A 134 -11.98 -15.62 12.21
N ARG A 135 -12.32 -14.35 11.97
CA ARG A 135 -13.51 -13.69 12.56
C ARG A 135 -14.70 -13.54 11.61
N ALA A 136 -14.46 -13.66 10.32
CA ALA A 136 -15.45 -13.57 9.26
C ALA A 136 -15.11 -14.57 8.14
N PRO A 137 -15.06 -15.88 8.42
CA PRO A 137 -14.70 -16.91 7.45
C PRO A 137 -15.62 -16.94 6.22
N TYR A 138 -16.88 -16.52 6.38
CA TYR A 138 -17.85 -16.42 5.30
C TYR A 138 -17.43 -15.48 4.15
N LEU A 139 -16.45 -14.59 4.38
CA LEU A 139 -15.87 -13.75 3.32
C LEU A 139 -14.92 -14.53 2.39
N PHE A 140 -14.54 -15.77 2.76
CA PHE A 140 -13.48 -16.55 2.10
C PHE A 140 -13.92 -17.98 1.71
N ASP A 141 -15.06 -18.46 2.18
CA ASP A 141 -15.51 -19.85 2.00
C ASP A 141 -16.50 -20.05 0.84
N GLY A 142 -16.77 -18.99 0.06
CA GLY A 142 -17.70 -19.03 -1.07
C GLY A 142 -19.16 -18.77 -0.69
N THR A 143 -19.45 -18.31 0.54
CA THR A 143 -20.77 -17.82 0.92
C THR A 143 -21.20 -16.68 -0.02
N THR A 144 -22.39 -16.80 -0.60
CA THR A 144 -23.00 -15.80 -1.51
C THR A 144 -24.23 -15.10 -0.93
N GLU A 145 -24.81 -15.67 0.13
CA GLU A 145 -25.99 -15.13 0.80
C GLU A 145 -25.61 -14.10 1.87
N ILE A 146 -26.57 -13.23 2.21
CA ILE A 146 -26.39 -12.27 3.31
C ILE A 146 -26.26 -13.02 4.62
N VAL A 147 -25.15 -12.79 5.33
CA VAL A 147 -24.94 -13.29 6.69
C VAL A 147 -25.53 -12.29 7.67
N ASP A 148 -26.42 -12.73 8.55
CA ASP A 148 -27.08 -11.86 9.52
C ASP A 148 -26.13 -11.35 10.61
N VAL A 149 -26.50 -10.24 11.25
CA VAL A 149 -25.67 -9.55 12.25
C VAL A 149 -25.38 -10.43 13.46
N ASP A 150 -26.33 -11.23 13.94
CA ASP A 150 -26.13 -12.08 15.12
C ASP A 150 -25.06 -13.15 14.84
N THR A 151 -25.08 -13.72 13.64
CA THR A 151 -24.04 -14.63 13.14
C THR A 151 -22.69 -13.93 13.05
N GLN A 152 -22.63 -12.72 12.49
CA GLN A 152 -21.39 -11.94 12.38
C GLN A 152 -20.79 -11.64 13.77
N GLU A 153 -21.60 -11.15 14.71
CA GLU A 153 -21.16 -10.84 16.08
C GLU A 153 -20.69 -12.08 16.83
N ARG A 154 -21.38 -13.22 16.66
CA ARG A 154 -20.97 -14.49 17.24
C ARG A 154 -19.59 -14.92 16.72
N LEU A 155 -19.39 -14.95 15.41
CA LEU A 155 -18.10 -15.31 14.79
C LEU A 155 -16.98 -14.35 15.21
N TRP A 156 -17.30 -13.06 15.35
CA TRP A 156 -16.34 -12.05 15.78
C TRP A 156 -15.85 -12.25 17.23
N ARG A 157 -16.74 -12.69 18.13
CA ARG A 157 -16.37 -13.04 19.51
C ARG A 157 -15.54 -14.32 19.56
N GLU A 158 -15.95 -15.35 18.82
CA GLU A 158 -15.25 -16.64 18.77
C GLU A 158 -13.81 -16.48 18.24
N GLY A 159 -13.63 -15.73 17.14
CA GLY A 159 -12.31 -15.48 16.55
C GLY A 159 -11.46 -14.42 17.26
N LYS A 160 -11.91 -13.84 18.39
CA LYS A 160 -11.09 -12.97 19.26
C LYS A 160 -10.22 -13.75 20.25
N GLY A 161 -10.58 -15.01 20.55
CA GLY A 161 -9.91 -15.85 21.55
C GLY A 161 -8.90 -16.87 21.01
N MET A 162 -8.70 -16.92 19.68
CA MET A 162 -7.64 -17.66 19.00
C MET A 162 -6.47 -16.73 18.67
#